data_AF-A0A7W0W1K8-F1
#
_entry.id   AF-A0A7W0W1K8-F1
#
_cell.length_a   1.000
_cell.length_b   1.000
_cell.length_c   1.000
_cell.angle_alpha   90.00
_cell.angle_beta   90.00
_cell.angle_gamma   90.00
#
_symmetry.space_group_name_H-M   'P 1'
#
loop_
_entity.id
_entity.type
_entity.pdbx_description
1 polymer ?
#
loop_
_entity_poly.entity_id
_entity_poly.type
_entity_poly.pdbx_seq_one_letter_code
_entity_poly.pdbx_strand_id
1 'polypeptide(L)'
;MESRISAIFGQHDAKTLAQLEDVAGRAERAALMADGHVGYVMPIGGVAAYDNRASVVGVGFDIACGNCAIATDIHLDDFARRDIGGIASEIQQTISFGIGRTNDARDSPADHPLFESAEWSALPRGANAAALKKKARQQLGTVGSGNHYVDV
;
A
#
# COMPACT_ATOMS: atom_id res chain seq x y z
N MET A 1 -17.12 3.09 31.31
CA MET A 1 -16.14 2.38 30.48
C MET A 1 -15.24 3.44 29.88
N GLU A 2 -13.95 3.44 30.19
CA GLU A 2 -13.03 4.43 29.61
C GLU A 2 -13.01 4.30 28.09
N SER A 3 -12.93 5.44 27.39
CA SER A 3 -12.83 5.46 25.95
C SER A 3 -11.55 4.71 25.54
N ARG A 4 -11.71 3.74 24.62
CA ARG A 4 -10.57 3.04 24.00
C ARG A 4 -9.92 3.88 22.90
N ILE A 5 -10.58 4.96 22.47
CA ILE A 5 -10.02 5.92 21.51
C ILE A 5 -9.07 6.84 22.28
N SER A 6 -7.78 6.73 21.96
CA SER A 6 -6.70 7.47 22.62
C SER A 6 -6.47 8.84 21.98
N ALA A 7 -6.72 9.00 20.67
CA ALA A 7 -6.58 10.27 19.97
C ALA A 7 -7.40 10.31 18.68
N ILE A 8 -7.91 11.49 18.34
CA ILE A 8 -8.43 11.84 17.02
C ILE A 8 -7.73 13.13 16.61
N PHE A 9 -6.98 13.09 15.52
CA PHE A 9 -6.30 14.25 14.98
C PHE A 9 -7.13 14.84 13.85
N GLY A 10 -7.45 16.14 13.90
CA GLY A 10 -8.24 16.79 12.84
C GLY A 10 -9.76 16.66 13.01
N GLN A 11 -10.49 16.90 11.91
CA GLN A 11 -11.95 16.85 11.85
C GLN A 11 -12.38 15.83 10.81
N HIS A 12 -13.34 14.98 11.16
CA HIS A 12 -13.81 13.89 10.30
C HIS A 12 -15.33 13.87 10.21
N ASP A 13 -15.85 13.29 9.14
CA ASP A 13 -17.28 13.09 8.98
C ASP A 13 -17.82 12.00 9.94
N ALA A 14 -19.13 12.02 10.15
CA ALA A 14 -19.79 11.13 11.09
C ALA A 14 -19.63 9.63 10.76
N LYS A 15 -19.47 9.25 9.48
CA LYS A 15 -19.28 7.85 9.09
C LYS A 15 -17.89 7.37 9.46
N THR A 16 -16.86 8.19 9.26
CA THR A 16 -15.49 7.87 9.69
C THR A 16 -15.42 7.69 11.21
N LEU A 17 -16.05 8.59 11.97
CA LEU A 17 -16.10 8.49 13.43
C LEU A 17 -16.86 7.22 13.88
N ALA A 18 -18.00 6.91 13.25
CA ALA A 18 -18.75 5.69 13.56
C ALA A 18 -17.95 4.40 13.28
N GLN A 19 -17.17 4.36 12.18
CA GLN A 19 -16.27 3.23 11.92
C GLN A 19 -15.18 3.11 12.98
N LEU A 20 -14.57 4.22 13.40
CA LEU A 20 -13.58 4.23 14.47
C LEU A 20 -14.16 3.71 15.79
N GLU A 21 -15.37 4.15 16.16
CA GLU A 21 -16.07 3.72 17.37
C GLU A 21 -16.33 2.21 17.38
N ASP A 22 -16.82 1.66 16.27
CA ASP A 22 -17.05 0.22 16.12
C ASP A 22 -15.75 -0.60 16.21
N VAL A 23 -14.66 -0.11 15.60
CA VAL A 23 -13.33 -0.71 15.72
C VAL A 23 -12.80 -0.64 17.15
N ALA A 24 -12.94 0.52 17.80
CA ALA A 24 -12.48 0.74 19.16
C ALA A 24 -13.19 -0.18 20.18
N GLY A 25 -14.46 -0.52 19.93
CA GLY A 25 -15.20 -1.51 20.75
C GLY A 25 -14.57 -2.91 20.76
N ARG A 26 -13.71 -3.23 19.78
CA ARG A 26 -13.07 -4.55 19.60
C ARG A 26 -11.55 -4.52 19.78
N ALA A 27 -10.95 -3.33 19.92
CA ALA A 27 -9.52 -3.10 20.11
C ALA A 27 -9.18 -2.82 21.58
N GLU A 28 -7.91 -2.90 21.95
CA GLU A 28 -7.41 -2.42 23.26
C GLU A 28 -7.27 -0.89 23.25
N ARG A 29 -6.75 -0.36 22.15
CA ARG A 29 -6.65 1.09 21.90
C ARG A 29 -6.88 1.38 20.43
N ALA A 30 -7.46 2.53 20.14
CA ALA A 30 -7.63 3.05 18.79
C ALA A 30 -7.22 4.52 18.68
N ALA A 31 -6.81 4.95 17.50
CA ALA A 31 -6.58 6.34 17.15
C ALA A 31 -6.97 6.60 15.69
N LEU A 32 -7.25 7.86 15.36
CA LEU A 32 -7.54 8.30 13.99
C LEU A 32 -6.64 9.46 13.61
N MET A 33 -5.93 9.30 12.50
CA MET A 33 -4.99 10.29 11.96
C MET A 33 -5.72 11.41 11.20
N ALA A 34 -5.03 12.52 10.94
CA ALA A 34 -5.60 13.74 10.37
C ALA A 34 -6.15 13.59 8.94
N ASP A 35 -5.64 12.62 8.20
CA ASP A 35 -6.10 12.22 6.87
C ASP A 35 -7.24 11.17 6.92
N GLY A 36 -7.74 10.89 8.11
CA GLY A 36 -8.74 9.85 8.36
C GLY A 36 -10.02 10.04 7.56
N HIS A 37 -10.46 8.98 6.88
CA HIS A 37 -11.70 8.97 6.12
C HIS A 37 -12.31 7.57 6.04
N VAL A 38 -13.53 7.48 5.52
CA VAL A 38 -14.28 6.22 5.42
C VAL A 38 -13.48 5.16 4.67
N GLY A 39 -13.32 4.00 5.30
CA GLY A 39 -12.66 2.81 4.74
C GLY A 39 -13.59 1.60 4.72
N TYR A 40 -12.99 0.40 4.68
CA TYR A 40 -13.71 -0.86 4.74
C TYR A 40 -13.61 -1.46 6.15
N VAL A 41 -14.69 -1.34 6.93
CA VAL A 41 -14.76 -1.66 8.39
C VAL A 41 -13.92 -0.71 9.24
N MET A 42 -12.62 -0.62 8.98
CA MET A 42 -11.71 0.32 9.63
C MET A 42 -11.54 1.58 8.75
N PRO A 43 -11.56 2.79 9.33
CA PRO A 43 -11.27 3.99 8.55
C PRO A 43 -9.84 3.95 8.04
N ILE A 44 -9.62 4.50 6.83
CA ILE A 44 -8.26 4.81 6.37
C ILE A 44 -7.69 5.87 7.32
N GLY A 45 -6.40 5.79 7.65
CA GLY A 45 -5.79 6.60 8.70
C GLY A 45 -6.13 6.16 10.13
N GLY A 46 -6.87 5.05 10.31
CA GLY A 46 -7.10 4.44 11.60
C GLY A 46 -5.88 3.67 12.10
N VAL A 47 -5.70 3.63 13.42
CA VAL A 47 -4.75 2.76 14.11
C VAL A 47 -5.49 2.00 15.20
N ALA A 48 -5.35 0.69 15.26
CA ALA A 48 -5.98 -0.14 16.28
C ALA A 48 -4.99 -1.19 16.80
N ALA A 49 -4.79 -1.18 18.12
CA ALA A 49 -3.99 -2.18 18.82
C ALA A 49 -4.92 -3.28 19.35
N TYR A 50 -4.58 -4.53 19.08
CA TYR A 50 -5.33 -5.69 19.54
C TYR A 50 -4.41 -6.60 20.36
N ASP A 51 -4.92 -7.18 21.44
CA ASP A 51 -4.22 -8.27 22.14
C ASP A 51 -4.63 -9.63 21.55
N ASN A 52 -3.63 -10.46 21.22
CA ASN A 52 -3.79 -11.82 20.70
C ASN A 52 -4.78 -11.97 19.52
N ARG A 53 -4.95 -10.92 18.71
CA ARG A 53 -5.86 -10.87 17.55
C ARG A 53 -5.26 -10.04 16.43
N ALA A 54 -5.71 -10.27 15.20
CA ALA A 54 -5.37 -9.46 14.04
C ALA A 54 -6.64 -9.13 13.24
N SER A 55 -6.72 -7.90 12.74
CA SER A 55 -7.77 -7.47 11.82
C SER A 55 -7.23 -7.43 10.40
N VAL A 56 -7.59 -8.41 9.56
CA VAL A 56 -7.16 -8.44 8.15
C VAL A 56 -7.64 -7.20 7.40
N VAL A 57 -8.90 -6.81 7.63
CA VAL A 57 -9.50 -5.61 7.01
C VAL A 57 -8.87 -4.31 7.53
N GLY A 58 -8.26 -4.33 8.72
CA GLY A 58 -7.55 -3.19 9.29
C GLY A 58 -6.17 -2.94 8.67
N VAL A 59 -5.61 -3.93 7.97
CA VAL A 59 -4.36 -3.76 7.19
C VAL A 59 -4.65 -3.09 5.84
N GLY A 60 -5.81 -3.40 5.25
CA GLY A 60 -6.20 -2.94 3.92
C GLY A 60 -6.04 -4.02 2.84
N PHE A 61 -6.63 -3.78 1.68
CA PHE A 61 -6.56 -4.69 0.54
C PHE A 61 -5.20 -4.66 -0.15
N ASP A 62 -4.61 -3.46 -0.26
CA ASP A 62 -3.27 -3.27 -0.81
C ASP A 62 -2.22 -3.40 0.31
N ILE A 63 -1.93 -4.65 0.65
CA ILE A 63 -1.04 -4.99 1.76
C ILE A 63 0.37 -4.51 1.44
N ALA A 64 0.94 -3.73 2.35
CA ALA A 64 2.25 -3.10 2.22
C ALA A 64 2.36 -2.03 1.11
N CYS A 65 1.23 -1.45 0.68
CA CYS A 65 1.27 -0.16 -0.03
C CYS A 65 2.04 0.87 0.81
N GLY A 66 2.96 1.58 0.19
CA GLY A 66 3.83 2.52 0.88
C GLY A 66 4.75 3.27 -0.07
N ASN A 67 5.55 4.16 0.51
CA ASN A 67 6.46 5.02 -0.23
C ASN A 67 7.90 4.53 -0.08
N CYS A 68 8.67 4.62 -1.16
CA CYS A 68 10.12 4.47 -1.16
C CYS A 68 10.72 5.76 -1.72
N ALA A 69 11.68 6.36 -0.99
CA ALA A 69 12.39 7.54 -1.44
C ALA A 69 13.88 7.20 -1.61
N ILE A 70 14.44 7.56 -2.76
CA ILE A 70 15.86 7.37 -3.08
C ILE A 70 16.49 8.75 -3.17
N ALA A 71 17.43 9.05 -2.27
CA ALA A 71 18.23 10.26 -2.36
C ALA A 71 19.22 10.14 -3.52
N THR A 72 19.32 11.19 -4.33
CA THR A 72 20.32 11.30 -5.40
C THR A 72 21.27 12.46 -5.11
N ASP A 73 22.39 12.50 -5.82
CA ASP A 73 23.33 13.62 -5.78
C ASP A 73 22.93 14.76 -6.76
N ILE A 74 21.71 14.74 -7.29
CA ILE A 74 21.18 15.75 -8.22
C ILE A 74 20.48 16.84 -7.41
N HIS A 75 20.83 18.10 -7.67
CA HIS A 75 20.22 19.26 -7.03
C HIS A 75 19.26 19.99 -7.97
N LEU A 76 18.39 20.84 -7.40
CA LEU A 76 17.41 21.61 -8.17
C LEU A 76 18.04 22.44 -9.31
N ASP A 77 19.23 23.00 -9.08
CA ASP A 77 19.96 23.79 -10.07
C ASP A 77 20.45 22.94 -11.26
N ASP A 78 20.60 21.63 -11.09
CA ASP A 78 20.92 20.70 -12.20
C ASP A 78 19.70 20.48 -13.09
N PHE A 79 18.48 20.59 -12.56
CA PHE A 79 17.25 20.46 -13.35
C PHE A 79 17.01 21.64 -14.28
N ALA A 80 17.42 22.86 -13.89
CA ALA A 80 17.38 24.01 -14.80
C ALA A 80 18.22 23.78 -16.08
N ARG A 81 19.16 22.84 -16.04
CA ARG A 81 20.01 22.42 -17.17
C ARG A 81 19.52 21.13 -17.85
N ARG A 82 18.51 20.45 -17.32
CA ARG A 82 18.00 19.16 -17.82
C ARG A 82 16.58 19.27 -18.35
N ASP A 83 16.25 18.40 -19.29
CA ASP A 83 14.89 18.27 -19.79
C ASP A 83 14.05 17.41 -18.83
N ILE A 84 13.28 18.08 -17.96
CA ILE A 84 12.34 17.42 -17.03
C ILE A 84 11.31 16.57 -17.79
N GLY A 85 10.84 17.06 -18.95
CA GLY A 85 9.93 16.31 -19.81
C GLY A 85 10.57 15.05 -20.37
N GLY A 86 11.87 15.12 -20.69
CA GLY A 86 12.68 13.97 -21.08
C GLY A 86 12.81 12.93 -19.96
N ILE A 87 13.06 13.36 -18.72
CA ILE A 87 13.12 12.46 -17.54
C ILE A 87 11.78 11.78 -17.31
N ALA A 88 10.68 12.54 -17.32
CA ALA A 88 9.34 11.98 -17.16
C ALA A 88 9.00 10.99 -18.28
N SER A 89 9.40 11.30 -19.52
CA SER A 89 9.21 10.41 -20.68
C SER A 89 10.00 9.13 -20.54
N GLU A 90 11.26 9.20 -20.09
CA GLU A 90 12.10 8.03 -19.84
C GLU A 90 11.48 7.14 -18.76
N ILE A 91 11.08 7.71 -17.62
CA ILE A 91 10.39 6.97 -16.54
C ILE A 91 9.16 6.25 -17.07
N GLN A 92 8.32 6.94 -17.85
CA GLN A 92 7.10 6.37 -18.41
C GLN A 92 7.38 5.25 -19.43
N GLN A 93 8.52 5.29 -20.13
CA GLN A 93 8.93 4.27 -21.09
C GLN A 93 9.60 3.07 -20.42
N THR A 94 10.37 3.29 -19.36
CA THR A 94 11.10 2.24 -18.64
C THR A 94 10.18 1.49 -17.67
N ILE A 95 9.31 2.21 -16.94
CA ILE A 95 8.51 1.65 -15.86
C ILE A 95 7.09 1.35 -16.36
N SER A 96 6.54 0.21 -15.93
CA SER A 96 5.20 -0.23 -16.34
C SER A 96 4.12 0.30 -15.39
N PHE A 97 3.20 1.12 -15.92
CA PHE A 97 2.08 1.74 -15.19
C PHE A 97 0.72 1.27 -15.73
N GLY A 98 -0.25 1.09 -14.83
CA GLY A 98 -1.65 0.83 -15.15
C GLY A 98 -2.21 -0.48 -14.60
N ILE A 99 -3.53 -0.64 -14.72
CA ILE A 99 -4.27 -1.82 -14.25
C ILE A 99 -3.86 -3.04 -15.09
N GLY A 100 -3.53 -4.15 -14.41
CA GLY A 100 -3.32 -5.44 -15.05
C GLY A 100 -2.07 -5.53 -15.93
N ARG A 101 -1.16 -4.56 -15.82
CA ARG A 101 0.10 -4.59 -16.56
C ARG A 101 1.03 -5.68 -16.04
N THR A 102 1.91 -6.11 -16.94
CA THR A 102 3.00 -7.05 -16.68
C THR A 102 4.35 -6.36 -16.81
N ASN A 103 5.39 -6.97 -16.24
CA ASN A 103 6.77 -6.58 -16.41
C ASN A 103 7.48 -7.57 -17.35
N ASP A 104 7.55 -7.22 -18.62
CA ASP A 104 8.19 -8.03 -19.65
C ASP A 104 9.63 -7.56 -19.94
N ALA A 105 10.21 -6.74 -19.05
CA ALA A 105 11.60 -6.32 -19.15
C ALA A 105 12.53 -7.54 -19.08
N ARG A 106 13.65 -7.47 -19.81
CA ARG A 106 14.63 -8.56 -19.88
C ARG A 106 15.22 -8.91 -18.51
N ASP A 107 15.36 -7.89 -17.66
CA ASP A 107 15.84 -7.96 -16.29
C ASP A 107 14.70 -8.01 -15.26
N SER A 108 13.49 -8.37 -15.68
CA SER A 108 12.35 -8.52 -14.76
C SER A 108 12.68 -9.50 -13.63
N PRO A 109 12.28 -9.19 -12.39
CA PRO A 109 12.54 -10.04 -11.23
C PRO A 109 11.58 -11.24 -11.17
N ALA A 110 11.12 -11.77 -12.31
CA ALA A 110 10.16 -12.86 -12.36
C ALA A 110 10.65 -14.10 -11.61
N ASP A 111 11.95 -14.36 -11.57
CA ASP A 111 12.54 -15.51 -10.87
C ASP A 111 12.96 -15.22 -9.42
N HIS A 112 12.47 -14.12 -8.83
CA HIS A 112 12.82 -13.74 -7.46
C HIS A 112 12.52 -14.86 -6.43
N PRO A 113 13.41 -15.13 -5.46
CA PRO A 113 13.25 -16.20 -4.47
C PRO A 113 11.94 -16.16 -3.67
N LEU A 114 11.31 -14.98 -3.58
CA LEU A 114 10.00 -14.81 -2.94
C LEU A 114 8.94 -15.74 -3.52
N PHE A 115 9.07 -16.16 -4.78
CA PHE A 115 8.11 -17.06 -5.39
C PHE A 115 8.27 -18.49 -4.86
N GLU A 116 9.45 -18.91 -4.43
CA GLU A 116 9.68 -20.25 -3.87
C GLU A 116 9.61 -20.28 -2.34
N SER A 117 9.16 -19.18 -1.72
CA SER A 117 9.03 -19.02 -0.28
C SER A 117 8.00 -20.00 0.31
N ALA A 118 8.28 -20.53 1.49
CA ALA A 118 7.38 -21.46 2.19
C ALA A 118 6.05 -20.79 2.61
N GLU A 119 6.04 -19.47 2.72
CA GLU A 119 4.92 -18.61 3.11
C GLU A 119 3.73 -18.71 2.15
N TRP A 120 3.94 -19.11 0.89
CA TRP A 120 2.83 -19.41 -0.04
C TRP A 120 1.92 -20.53 0.47
N SER A 121 2.41 -21.40 1.36
CA SER A 121 1.62 -22.44 2.01
C SER A 121 0.69 -21.91 3.11
N ALA A 122 0.88 -20.66 3.57
CA ALA A 122 0.05 -20.03 4.59
C ALA A 122 -1.29 -19.48 4.03
N LEU A 123 -1.49 -19.53 2.71
CA LEU A 123 -2.73 -19.07 2.09
C LEU A 123 -3.95 -19.89 2.55
N PRO A 124 -5.13 -19.26 2.71
CA PRO A 124 -6.34 -19.95 3.14
C PRO A 124 -6.73 -21.12 2.24
N ARG A 125 -7.32 -22.17 2.83
CA ARG A 125 -7.88 -23.30 2.07
C ARG A 125 -8.93 -22.79 1.08
N GLY A 126 -8.80 -23.18 -0.19
CA GLY A 126 -9.65 -22.71 -1.29
C GLY A 126 -9.12 -21.50 -2.04
N ALA A 127 -8.06 -20.83 -1.56
CA ALA A 127 -7.34 -19.84 -2.35
C ALA A 127 -6.66 -20.52 -3.54
N ASN A 128 -6.77 -19.92 -4.73
CA ASN A 128 -6.03 -20.38 -5.89
C ASN A 128 -4.59 -19.85 -5.83
N ALA A 129 -3.78 -20.47 -4.96
CA ALA A 129 -2.39 -20.08 -4.72
C ALA A 129 -1.57 -20.04 -6.02
N ALA A 130 -1.79 -21.01 -6.93
CA ALA A 130 -1.11 -21.04 -8.22
C ALA A 130 -1.45 -19.82 -9.09
N ALA A 131 -2.72 -19.43 -9.18
CA ALA A 131 -3.13 -18.24 -9.93
C ALA A 131 -2.62 -16.94 -9.28
N LEU A 132 -2.66 -16.84 -7.95
CA LEU A 132 -2.14 -15.67 -7.22
C LEU A 132 -0.63 -15.54 -7.40
N LYS A 133 0.13 -16.64 -7.23
CA LYS A 133 1.58 -16.68 -7.45
C LYS A 133 1.94 -16.32 -8.90
N LYS A 134 1.22 -16.87 -9.89
CA LYS A 134 1.41 -16.52 -11.30
C LYS A 134 1.18 -15.02 -11.55
N LYS A 135 0.07 -14.47 -11.03
CA LYS A 135 -0.25 -13.05 -11.16
C LYS A 135 0.84 -12.18 -10.51
N ALA A 136 1.23 -12.47 -9.27
CA ALA A 136 2.29 -11.75 -8.58
C ALA A 136 3.62 -11.79 -9.37
N ARG A 137 3.97 -12.95 -9.94
CA ARG A 137 5.18 -13.12 -10.77
C ARG A 137 5.17 -12.23 -12.02
N GLN A 138 4.03 -12.14 -12.69
CA GLN A 138 3.88 -11.32 -13.90
C GLN A 138 3.88 -9.81 -13.62
N GLN A 139 3.46 -9.41 -12.41
CA GLN A 139 3.28 -8.00 -12.05
C GLN A 139 4.43 -7.42 -11.21
N LEU A 140 5.38 -8.24 -10.76
CA LEU A 140 6.50 -7.77 -9.94
C LEU A 140 7.38 -6.78 -10.73
N GLY A 141 7.62 -5.61 -10.15
CA GLY A 141 8.31 -4.51 -10.82
C GLY A 141 7.41 -3.63 -11.70
N THR A 142 6.09 -3.70 -11.53
CA THR A 142 5.13 -2.72 -12.07
C THR A 142 4.64 -1.78 -10.96
N VAL A 143 4.23 -0.56 -11.32
CA VAL A 143 3.70 0.43 -10.36
C VAL A 143 2.22 0.17 -10.05
N GLY A 144 1.47 -0.36 -11.01
CA GLY A 144 0.02 -0.50 -10.89
C GLY A 144 -0.72 0.81 -11.20
N SER A 145 -1.81 1.07 -10.49
CA SER A 145 -2.75 2.16 -10.78
C SER A 145 -3.33 2.75 -9.51
N GLY A 146 -4.24 3.72 -9.62
CA GLY A 146 -4.86 4.36 -8.45
C GLY A 146 -3.99 5.49 -7.95
N ASN A 147 -3.62 5.45 -6.68
CA ASN A 147 -2.72 6.44 -6.06
C ASN A 147 -1.24 6.01 -6.08
N HIS A 148 -0.86 5.05 -6.93
CA HIS A 148 0.53 4.62 -7.09
C HIS A 148 1.23 5.44 -8.18
N TYR A 149 2.42 5.94 -7.89
CA TYR A 149 3.15 6.85 -8.77
C TYR A 149 4.68 6.69 -8.62
N VAL A 150 5.40 7.31 -9.55
CA VAL A 150 6.83 7.61 -9.46
C VAL A 150 6.95 9.12 -9.65
N ASP A 151 7.70 9.77 -8.77
CA ASP A 151 7.90 11.22 -8.75
C ASP A 151 9.39 11.53 -8.55
N VAL A 152 9.84 12.67 -9.08
CA VAL A 152 11.25 13.11 -9.06
C VAL A 152 11.35 14.57 -8.66
#